data_AF-M5E1G3-F1
#
_entry.id   AF-M5E1G3-F1
#
_cell.length_a   1.000
_cell.length_b   1.000
_cell.length_c   1.000
_cell.angle_alpha   90.00
_cell.angle_beta   90.00
_cell.angle_gamma   90.00
#
_symmetry.space_group_name_H-M   'P 1'
#
loop_
_entity.id
_entity.type
_entity.pdbx_description
1 polymer ?
#
loop_
_entity_poly.entity_id
_entity_poly.type
_entity_poly.pdbx_seq_one_letter_code
_entity_poly.pdbx_strand_id
1 'polypeptide(L)'
;MGKQELLKSIPAVNDILAEKKSEKIKNEYSRNDLLEGIRYVTDKLRSKILADDFSQTNFDQDLLKTDNILDSVNNYLKNIYQPEMSSAINATGVVIHTNLGRSLLADSAAEAVNNVAKHYSTLEIDKDSGERGDRYSSVQNIIKKLTGAEAALVVNNNAAAVTLVLAAIAEDKEVVISRGELVEIGGSFRVPEVMEQSGAKLVEVGSTNKVYLKDYLNAVTEETGAFLKVHTSNYRIKGFTATVDAEELVNDAHQRDIPVIEDLGSGIIFDLQSYGLPYEPTVKESIDAGIDLVTFSGDKLLGGPQAGIIVGKKKYIEKLEYHPLLRALRVDKFTLAALEATLKLYRNFDEAVDKIPTLKMLTETDLKVKKRAEKLLSYIDKNDKFILEIEKDTARIGGGSYPLTEIKTYVLTIESKLISSEKMAYKLRQTEMPIFSRIKNQKLIIDLKTVQESEIELLAGEINQVLREEL
;
A
#
# COMPACT_ATOMS: atom_id res chain seq x y z
N MET A 1 37.41 -18.69 34.53
CA MET A 1 37.48 -19.69 33.44
C MET A 1 38.51 -19.24 32.40
N GLY A 2 38.77 -19.95 31.32
CA GLY A 2 39.48 -19.39 30.13
C GLY A 2 38.76 -19.83 28.85
N LYS A 3 39.16 -19.35 27.65
CA LYS A 3 38.46 -19.70 26.37
C LYS A 3 38.20 -21.21 26.23
N GLN A 4 39.19 -22.05 26.54
CA GLN A 4 39.03 -23.52 26.50
C GLN A 4 38.04 -24.06 27.53
N GLU A 5 37.99 -23.51 28.75
CA GLU A 5 37.02 -23.93 29.77
C GLU A 5 35.60 -23.52 29.39
N LEU A 6 35.41 -22.31 28.87
CA LEU A 6 34.10 -21.83 28.41
C LEU A 6 33.56 -22.65 27.22
N LEU A 7 34.43 -23.04 26.28
CA LEU A 7 34.05 -23.92 25.18
C LEU A 7 33.62 -25.31 25.66
N LYS A 8 34.29 -25.86 26.68
CA LYS A 8 33.89 -27.13 27.32
C LYS A 8 32.59 -27.02 28.10
N SER A 9 32.22 -25.82 28.54
CA SER A 9 30.98 -25.55 29.27
C SER A 9 29.75 -25.38 28.37
N ILE A 10 29.89 -25.39 27.04
CA ILE A 10 28.73 -25.48 26.14
C ILE A 10 28.12 -26.88 26.30
N PRO A 11 26.85 -27.00 26.76
CA PRO A 11 26.21 -28.29 27.00
C PRO A 11 26.12 -29.16 25.73
N ALA A 12 26.10 -30.48 25.90
CA ALA A 12 25.88 -31.37 24.77
C ALA A 12 24.44 -31.25 24.26
N VAL A 13 24.23 -31.51 22.97
CA VAL A 13 22.89 -31.44 22.35
C VAL A 13 21.89 -32.34 23.08
N ASN A 14 22.31 -33.52 23.54
CA ASN A 14 21.45 -34.43 24.29
C ASN A 14 21.00 -33.86 25.64
N ASP A 15 21.88 -33.10 26.32
CA ASP A 15 21.55 -32.47 27.61
C ASP A 15 20.53 -31.35 27.40
N ILE A 16 20.71 -30.55 26.34
CA ILE A 16 19.76 -29.50 25.95
C ILE A 16 18.40 -30.11 25.56
N LEU A 17 18.39 -31.25 24.88
CA LEU A 17 17.15 -31.96 24.50
C LEU A 17 16.46 -32.67 25.67
N ALA A 18 17.15 -32.94 26.76
CA ALA A 18 16.60 -33.59 27.94
C ALA A 18 15.82 -32.61 28.84
N GLU A 19 16.02 -31.30 28.67
CA GLU A 19 15.30 -30.28 29.41
C GLU A 19 13.82 -30.25 29.08
N LYS A 20 12.98 -30.01 30.10
CA LYS A 20 11.52 -29.92 29.95
C LYS A 20 11.07 -28.84 28.97
N LYS A 21 11.84 -27.75 28.83
CA LYS A 21 11.53 -26.65 27.93
C LYS A 21 11.69 -27.03 26.45
N SER A 22 12.54 -28.02 26.15
CA SER A 22 12.67 -28.54 24.79
C SER A 22 11.36 -29.16 24.29
N GLU A 23 10.57 -29.80 25.16
CA GLU A 23 9.26 -30.36 24.82
C GLU A 23 8.25 -29.27 24.45
N LYS A 24 8.32 -28.09 25.08
CA LYS A 24 7.47 -26.96 24.69
C LYS A 24 7.78 -26.49 23.28
N ILE A 25 9.06 -26.37 22.93
CA ILE A 25 9.49 -25.95 21.58
C ILE A 25 9.09 -27.01 20.54
N LYS A 26 9.16 -28.32 20.86
CA LYS A 26 8.71 -29.41 19.96
C LYS A 26 7.20 -29.42 19.68
N ASN A 27 6.38 -28.81 20.53
CA ASN A 27 4.94 -28.69 20.28
C ASN A 27 4.63 -27.62 19.24
N GLU A 28 5.54 -26.67 19.03
CA GLU A 28 5.37 -25.54 18.12
C GLU A 28 6.20 -25.72 16.83
N TYR A 29 7.39 -26.33 16.94
CA TYR A 29 8.33 -26.55 15.84
C TYR A 29 8.66 -28.04 15.70
N SER A 30 9.09 -28.47 14.51
CA SER A 30 9.48 -29.86 14.32
C SER A 30 10.76 -30.17 15.09
N ARG A 31 10.99 -31.46 15.39
CA ARG A 31 12.23 -31.91 16.03
C ARG A 31 13.48 -31.52 15.22
N ASN A 32 13.37 -31.49 13.88
CA ASN A 32 14.50 -31.12 13.02
C ASN A 32 14.85 -29.64 13.21
N ASP A 33 13.85 -28.77 13.30
CA ASP A 33 14.05 -27.33 13.51
C ASP A 33 14.67 -27.07 14.88
N LEU A 34 14.21 -27.76 15.92
CA LEU A 34 14.83 -27.69 17.25
C LEU A 34 16.31 -28.08 17.21
N LEU A 35 16.66 -29.16 16.50
CA LEU A 35 18.06 -29.60 16.36
C LEU A 35 18.91 -28.59 15.59
N GLU A 36 18.36 -28.03 14.51
CA GLU A 36 19.01 -26.97 13.74
C GLU A 36 19.23 -25.72 14.58
N GLY A 37 18.21 -25.27 15.31
CA GLY A 37 18.30 -24.13 16.21
C GLY A 37 19.33 -24.33 17.31
N ILE A 38 19.37 -25.51 17.95
CA ILE A 38 20.41 -25.85 18.94
C ILE A 38 21.80 -25.77 18.32
N ARG A 39 22.00 -26.32 17.10
CA ARG A 39 23.28 -26.23 16.40
C ARG A 39 23.66 -24.78 16.13
N TYR A 40 22.75 -24.00 15.55
CA TYR A 40 22.97 -22.59 15.25
C TYR A 40 23.35 -21.78 16.50
N VAL A 41 22.59 -21.90 17.60
CA VAL A 41 22.86 -21.15 18.83
C VAL A 41 24.17 -21.59 19.48
N THR A 42 24.45 -22.89 19.54
CA THR A 42 25.71 -23.38 20.11
C THR A 42 26.92 -23.00 19.25
N ASP A 43 26.80 -22.99 17.92
CA ASP A 43 27.85 -22.52 17.00
C ASP A 43 28.07 -21.01 17.10
N LYS A 44 27.00 -20.22 17.30
CA LYS A 44 27.10 -18.78 17.57
C LYS A 44 27.82 -18.51 18.89
N LEU A 45 27.53 -19.28 19.94
CA LEU A 45 28.25 -19.20 21.22
C LEU A 45 29.73 -19.60 21.06
N ARG A 46 30.04 -20.68 20.34
CA ARG A 46 31.42 -21.08 20.03
C ARG A 46 32.17 -19.97 19.31
N SER A 47 31.58 -19.39 18.27
CA SER A 47 32.17 -18.32 17.48
C SER A 47 32.44 -17.08 18.33
N LYS A 48 31.50 -16.70 19.21
CA LYS A 48 31.65 -15.58 20.14
C LYS A 48 32.81 -15.78 21.13
N ILE A 49 32.99 -17.01 21.66
CA ILE A 49 34.09 -17.32 22.59
C ILE A 49 35.45 -17.37 21.87
N LEU A 50 35.47 -17.79 20.61
CA LEU A 50 36.69 -17.92 19.82
C LEU A 50 37.20 -16.58 19.26
N ALA A 51 36.33 -15.60 19.07
CA ALA A 51 36.65 -14.29 18.48
C ALA A 51 37.89 -13.62 19.11
N ASP A 52 38.67 -12.91 18.28
CA ASP A 52 39.94 -12.30 18.68
C ASP A 52 39.77 -11.17 19.71
N ASP A 53 38.62 -10.48 19.68
CA ASP A 53 38.22 -9.42 20.60
C ASP A 53 37.48 -9.93 21.84
N PHE A 54 37.42 -11.25 22.05
CA PHE A 54 36.73 -11.84 23.19
C PHE A 54 37.33 -11.40 24.53
N SER A 55 36.54 -10.66 25.30
CA SER A 55 36.83 -10.31 26.69
C SER A 55 36.02 -11.18 27.65
N GLN A 56 36.73 -11.91 28.49
CA GLN A 56 36.14 -12.83 29.45
C GLN A 56 35.35 -12.13 30.57
N THR A 57 35.75 -10.91 30.95
CA THR A 57 35.04 -10.13 31.98
C THR A 57 33.67 -9.65 31.52
N ASN A 58 33.44 -9.62 30.20
CA ASN A 58 32.20 -9.13 29.59
C ASN A 58 31.34 -10.27 29.02
N PHE A 59 31.73 -11.53 29.23
CA PHE A 59 30.95 -12.67 28.77
C PHE A 59 30.05 -13.18 29.89
N ASP A 60 28.74 -13.05 29.67
CA ASP A 60 27.72 -13.62 30.56
C ASP A 60 27.72 -15.14 30.46
N GLN A 61 28.18 -15.81 31.52
CA GLN A 61 28.23 -17.28 31.59
C GLN A 61 26.84 -17.91 31.71
N ASP A 62 25.82 -17.15 32.10
CA ASP A 62 24.45 -17.68 32.16
C ASP A 62 23.94 -18.07 30.79
N LEU A 63 24.47 -17.49 29.70
CA LEU A 63 24.17 -17.90 28.32
C LEU A 63 24.53 -19.36 28.01
N LEU A 64 25.40 -20.00 28.83
CA LEU A 64 25.78 -21.40 28.66
C LEU A 64 24.83 -22.37 29.37
N LYS A 65 23.90 -21.88 30.20
CA LYS A 65 22.88 -22.72 30.83
C LYS A 65 21.92 -23.27 29.77
N THR A 66 21.55 -24.54 29.89
CA THR A 66 20.63 -25.23 28.97
C THR A 66 19.33 -24.46 28.76
N ASP A 67 18.76 -23.89 29.82
CA ASP A 67 17.51 -23.12 29.79
C ASP A 67 17.61 -21.83 28.94
N ASN A 68 18.73 -21.11 29.04
CA ASN A 68 19.00 -19.88 28.28
C ASN A 68 19.39 -20.16 26.82
N ILE A 69 20.06 -21.29 26.57
CA ILE A 69 20.26 -21.78 25.21
C ILE A 69 18.91 -22.08 24.57
N LEU A 70 17.99 -22.75 25.28
CA LEU A 70 16.65 -23.03 24.76
C LEU A 70 15.82 -21.75 24.53
N ASP A 71 15.97 -20.71 25.34
CA ASP A 71 15.38 -19.39 25.03
C ASP A 71 15.94 -18.80 23.74
N SER A 72 17.26 -18.86 23.57
CA SER A 72 17.92 -18.38 22.36
C SER A 72 17.52 -19.19 21.12
N VAL A 73 17.32 -20.50 21.28
CA VAL A 73 16.82 -21.38 20.22
C VAL A 73 15.39 -21.03 19.87
N ASN A 74 14.52 -20.86 20.86
CA ASN A 74 13.14 -20.46 20.64
C ASN A 74 13.07 -19.11 19.92
N ASN A 75 13.88 -18.13 20.31
CA ASN A 75 13.96 -16.83 19.64
C ASN A 75 14.48 -16.94 18.20
N TYR A 76 15.49 -17.77 17.97
CA TYR A 76 15.97 -18.06 16.62
C TYR A 76 14.88 -18.69 15.75
N LEU A 77 14.19 -19.71 16.27
CA LEU A 77 13.12 -20.40 15.56
C LEU A 77 11.94 -19.48 15.27
N LYS A 78 11.50 -18.69 16.27
CA LYS A 78 10.49 -17.65 16.06
C LYS A 78 10.88 -16.71 14.92
N ASN A 79 12.13 -16.26 14.88
CA ASN A 79 12.59 -15.33 13.84
C ASN A 79 12.64 -15.95 12.44
N ILE A 80 13.02 -17.22 12.29
CA ILE A 80 13.06 -17.87 10.97
C ILE A 80 11.68 -18.33 10.48
N TYR A 81 10.75 -18.60 11.41
CA TYR A 81 9.37 -18.97 11.10
C TYR A 81 8.44 -17.76 10.99
N GLN A 82 8.90 -16.57 11.32
CA GLN A 82 8.15 -15.35 11.02
C GLN A 82 7.90 -15.27 9.51
N PRO A 83 6.64 -15.07 9.09
CA PRO A 83 6.34 -14.85 7.68
C PRO A 83 7.15 -13.68 7.13
N GLU A 84 7.73 -13.83 5.93
CA GLU A 84 8.45 -12.73 5.27
C GLU A 84 7.54 -11.51 5.04
N MET A 85 6.24 -11.75 4.86
CA MET A 85 5.19 -10.72 4.85
C MET A 85 4.39 -10.79 6.14
N SER A 86 4.54 -9.76 6.97
CA SER A 86 3.79 -9.60 8.23
C SER A 86 2.98 -8.31 8.23
N SER A 87 2.06 -8.19 9.18
CA SER A 87 1.50 -6.88 9.55
C SER A 87 2.62 -5.97 10.06
N ALA A 88 2.43 -4.66 9.91
CA ALA A 88 3.35 -3.64 10.40
C ALA A 88 2.57 -2.40 10.81
N ILE A 89 3.10 -1.64 11.78
CA ILE A 89 2.55 -0.34 12.16
C ILE A 89 3.20 0.74 11.31
N ASN A 90 2.37 1.46 10.55
CA ASN A 90 2.79 2.62 9.81
C ASN A 90 2.76 3.87 10.71
N ALA A 91 3.92 4.26 11.24
CA ALA A 91 4.13 5.50 11.97
C ALA A 91 4.86 6.56 11.12
N THR A 92 4.81 6.43 9.79
CA THR A 92 5.50 7.36 8.88
C THR A 92 4.68 8.60 8.56
N GLY A 93 3.36 8.57 8.76
CA GLY A 93 2.47 9.66 8.34
C GLY A 93 2.21 9.71 6.84
N VAL A 94 2.64 8.69 6.08
CA VAL A 94 2.27 8.54 4.66
C VAL A 94 1.05 7.61 4.58
N VAL A 95 -0.13 8.15 4.27
CA VAL A 95 -1.40 7.40 4.34
C VAL A 95 -1.45 6.26 3.32
N ILE A 96 -1.25 6.56 2.04
CA ILE A 96 -1.19 5.59 0.95
C ILE A 96 0.28 5.25 0.69
N HIS A 97 0.84 4.40 1.55
CA HIS A 97 2.25 4.05 1.50
C HIS A 97 2.49 2.87 0.55
N THR A 98 3.06 3.10 -0.62
CA THR A 98 3.25 2.06 -1.66
C THR A 98 3.99 0.81 -1.15
N ASN A 99 5.05 0.99 -0.36
CA ASN A 99 5.82 -0.15 0.16
C ASN A 99 5.16 -0.87 1.35
N LEU A 100 4.15 -0.27 1.99
CA LEU A 100 3.41 -0.85 3.12
C LEU A 100 1.99 -1.26 2.72
N GLY A 101 1.74 -1.48 1.43
CA GLY A 101 0.47 -2.03 0.95
C GLY A 101 -0.62 -1.03 0.57
N ARG A 102 -0.29 0.28 0.45
CA ARG A 102 -1.22 1.35 0.04
C ARG A 102 -2.40 1.53 1.00
N SER A 103 -3.62 1.21 0.58
CA SER A 103 -4.85 1.43 1.33
C SER A 103 -5.22 0.24 2.20
N LEU A 104 -5.78 0.53 3.37
CA LEU A 104 -6.30 -0.48 4.28
C LEU A 104 -7.76 -0.80 3.93
N LEU A 105 -8.14 -2.07 4.08
CA LEU A 105 -9.53 -2.49 3.97
C LEU A 105 -10.32 -2.08 5.21
N ALA A 106 -11.56 -1.66 5.02
CA ALA A 106 -12.53 -1.56 6.11
C ALA A 106 -12.85 -2.97 6.65
N ASP A 107 -13.27 -3.06 7.92
CA ASP A 107 -13.62 -4.35 8.56
C ASP A 107 -14.62 -5.15 7.71
N SER A 108 -15.67 -4.49 7.21
CA SER A 108 -16.67 -5.12 6.34
C SER A 108 -16.09 -5.72 5.05
N ALA A 109 -15.02 -5.14 4.50
CA ALA A 109 -14.33 -5.65 3.32
C ALA A 109 -13.41 -6.82 3.67
N ALA A 110 -12.68 -6.74 4.79
CA ALA A 110 -11.88 -7.86 5.29
C ALA A 110 -12.75 -9.08 5.65
N GLU A 111 -13.90 -8.86 6.29
CA GLU A 111 -14.91 -9.88 6.58
C GLU A 111 -15.47 -10.52 5.31
N ALA A 112 -15.78 -9.71 4.28
CA ALA A 112 -16.25 -10.22 3.00
C ALA A 112 -15.22 -11.16 2.34
N VAL A 113 -13.93 -10.80 2.38
CA VAL A 113 -12.83 -11.65 1.91
C VAL A 113 -12.78 -12.95 2.70
N ASN A 114 -12.77 -12.87 4.04
CA ASN A 114 -12.72 -14.04 4.91
C ASN A 114 -13.90 -14.99 4.66
N ASN A 115 -15.10 -14.47 4.42
CA ASN A 115 -16.29 -15.26 4.11
C ASN A 115 -16.16 -16.03 2.79
N VAL A 116 -15.75 -15.36 1.69
CA VAL A 116 -15.57 -16.04 0.39
C VAL A 116 -14.31 -16.90 0.33
N ALA A 117 -13.37 -16.73 1.27
CA ALA A 117 -12.21 -17.59 1.44
C ALA A 117 -12.56 -18.92 2.11
N LYS A 118 -13.38 -18.87 3.16
CA LYS A 118 -13.78 -20.05 3.95
C LYS A 118 -14.88 -20.88 3.31
N HIS A 119 -15.62 -20.32 2.36
CA HIS A 119 -16.79 -20.96 1.75
C HIS A 119 -16.77 -20.88 0.22
N TYR A 120 -17.53 -21.77 -0.43
CA TYR A 120 -17.94 -21.56 -1.83
C TYR A 120 -18.75 -20.26 -1.93
N SER A 121 -18.67 -19.59 -3.07
CA SER A 121 -19.33 -18.30 -3.29
C SER A 121 -20.08 -18.28 -4.62
N THR A 122 -21.03 -17.35 -4.74
CA THR A 122 -21.79 -17.13 -5.97
C THR A 122 -21.02 -16.26 -6.97
N LEU A 123 -19.73 -16.56 -7.17
CA LEU A 123 -18.82 -15.73 -7.95
C LEU A 123 -19.17 -15.67 -9.43
N GLU A 124 -19.54 -16.80 -10.04
CA GLU A 124 -19.86 -16.90 -11.48
C GLU A 124 -21.16 -17.69 -11.68
N ILE A 125 -22.10 -17.55 -10.75
CA ILE A 125 -23.41 -18.23 -10.82
C ILE A 125 -24.51 -17.22 -10.60
N ASP A 126 -25.50 -17.25 -11.48
CA ASP A 126 -26.73 -16.50 -11.29
C ASP A 126 -27.63 -17.24 -10.30
N LYS A 127 -28.14 -16.52 -9.28
CA LYS A 127 -28.89 -17.15 -8.19
C LYS A 127 -30.29 -17.59 -8.61
N ASP A 128 -30.89 -16.90 -9.57
CA ASP A 128 -32.27 -17.15 -9.97
C ASP A 128 -32.36 -18.34 -10.93
N SER A 129 -31.43 -18.44 -11.90
CA SER A 129 -31.35 -19.53 -12.88
C SER A 129 -30.51 -20.73 -12.41
N GLY A 130 -29.52 -20.52 -11.54
CA GLY A 130 -28.52 -21.54 -11.19
C GLY A 130 -27.47 -21.79 -12.28
N GLU A 131 -27.48 -21.02 -13.37
CA GLU A 131 -26.55 -21.15 -14.48
C GLU A 131 -25.31 -20.26 -14.31
N ARG A 132 -24.32 -20.41 -15.21
CA ARG A 132 -23.12 -19.59 -15.22
C ARG A 132 -23.49 -18.12 -15.46
N GLY A 133 -23.11 -17.26 -14.51
CA GLY A 133 -23.35 -15.82 -14.56
C GLY A 133 -22.06 -15.02 -14.77
N ASP A 134 -22.23 -13.70 -14.93
CA ASP A 134 -21.13 -12.75 -14.93
C ASP A 134 -20.66 -12.42 -13.50
N ARG A 135 -19.35 -12.57 -13.26
CA ARG A 135 -18.72 -12.26 -11.97
C ARG A 135 -18.70 -10.80 -11.61
N TYR A 136 -18.82 -9.91 -12.59
CA TYR A 136 -18.73 -8.47 -12.37
C TYR A 136 -20.06 -7.84 -11.97
N SER A 137 -21.16 -8.58 -12.14
CA SER A 137 -22.52 -8.14 -11.89
C SER A 137 -22.73 -7.47 -10.51
N SER A 138 -22.06 -7.98 -9.45
CA SER A 138 -22.22 -7.46 -8.10
C SER A 138 -21.62 -6.06 -7.89
N VAL A 139 -20.54 -5.74 -8.61
CA VAL A 139 -19.84 -4.44 -8.50
C VAL A 139 -20.28 -3.46 -9.57
N GLN A 140 -20.56 -3.92 -10.80
CA GLN A 140 -20.90 -3.08 -11.94
C GLN A 140 -22.06 -2.12 -11.65
N ASN A 141 -23.13 -2.62 -11.05
CA ASN A 141 -24.30 -1.80 -10.75
C ASN A 141 -24.02 -0.72 -9.70
N ILE A 142 -23.09 -0.95 -8.77
CA ILE A 142 -22.69 0.05 -7.78
C ILE A 142 -21.78 1.09 -8.44
N ILE A 143 -20.79 0.64 -9.21
CA ILE A 143 -19.85 1.53 -9.91
C ILE A 143 -20.60 2.48 -10.86
N LYS A 144 -21.53 1.98 -11.67
CA LYS A 144 -22.35 2.82 -12.57
C LYS A 144 -23.11 3.90 -11.80
N LYS A 145 -23.71 3.54 -10.67
CA LYS A 145 -24.46 4.51 -9.83
C LYS A 145 -23.55 5.58 -9.22
N LEU A 146 -22.35 5.20 -8.79
CA LEU A 146 -21.40 6.12 -8.17
C LEU A 146 -20.76 7.07 -9.19
N THR A 147 -20.49 6.58 -10.41
CA THR A 147 -19.72 7.31 -11.42
C THR A 147 -20.60 8.00 -12.47
N GLY A 148 -21.83 7.55 -12.67
CA GLY A 148 -22.69 8.00 -13.77
C GLY A 148 -22.40 7.34 -15.11
N ALA A 149 -21.41 6.44 -15.19
CA ALA A 149 -21.06 5.75 -16.42
C ALA A 149 -22.13 4.75 -16.89
N GLU A 150 -22.16 4.49 -18.20
CA GLU A 150 -23.10 3.55 -18.82
C GLU A 150 -22.77 2.09 -18.49
N ALA A 151 -21.47 1.77 -18.41
CA ALA A 151 -20.95 0.44 -18.11
C ALA A 151 -19.63 0.52 -17.33
N ALA A 152 -19.25 -0.61 -16.73
CA ALA A 152 -18.03 -0.72 -15.93
C ALA A 152 -17.42 -2.11 -16.05
N LEU A 153 -16.09 -2.20 -15.92
CA LEU A 153 -15.33 -3.44 -15.89
C LEU A 153 -14.24 -3.35 -14.80
N VAL A 154 -13.87 -4.50 -14.23
CA VAL A 154 -12.81 -4.59 -13.22
C VAL A 154 -11.75 -5.61 -13.64
N VAL A 155 -10.49 -5.19 -13.58
CA VAL A 155 -9.32 -6.00 -13.86
C VAL A 155 -8.33 -5.96 -12.68
N ASN A 156 -7.23 -6.71 -12.78
CA ASN A 156 -6.26 -6.91 -11.70
C ASN A 156 -5.76 -5.60 -11.05
N ASN A 157 -5.35 -4.61 -11.84
CA ASN A 157 -4.87 -3.31 -11.38
C ASN A 157 -5.01 -2.25 -12.49
N ASN A 158 -4.75 -0.98 -12.18
CA ASN A 158 -4.90 0.09 -13.17
C ASN A 158 -3.93 -0.03 -14.36
N ALA A 159 -2.74 -0.60 -14.16
CA ALA A 159 -1.82 -0.84 -15.27
C ALA A 159 -2.42 -1.84 -16.29
N ALA A 160 -3.05 -2.90 -15.79
CA ALA A 160 -3.81 -3.83 -16.59
C ALA A 160 -5.02 -3.16 -17.26
N ALA A 161 -5.66 -2.20 -16.59
CA ALA A 161 -6.78 -1.45 -17.14
C ALA A 161 -6.36 -0.64 -18.37
N VAL A 162 -5.30 0.18 -18.24
CA VAL A 162 -4.75 0.96 -19.35
C VAL A 162 -4.30 0.05 -20.50
N THR A 163 -3.59 -1.04 -20.20
CA THR A 163 -3.14 -2.02 -21.21
C THR A 163 -4.32 -2.62 -21.99
N LEU A 164 -5.37 -3.07 -21.27
CA LEU A 164 -6.55 -3.67 -21.89
C LEU A 164 -7.32 -2.66 -22.75
N VAL A 165 -7.49 -1.44 -22.24
CA VAL A 165 -8.18 -0.37 -22.97
C VAL A 165 -7.46 -0.05 -24.27
N LEU A 166 -6.14 0.16 -24.22
CA LEU A 166 -5.36 0.49 -25.41
C LEU A 166 -5.35 -0.66 -26.42
N ALA A 167 -5.15 -1.91 -25.96
CA ALA A 167 -5.18 -3.07 -26.84
C ALA A 167 -6.54 -3.25 -27.54
N ALA A 168 -7.64 -3.10 -26.81
CA ALA A 168 -8.97 -3.32 -27.38
C ALA A 168 -9.47 -2.17 -28.27
N ILE A 169 -8.96 -0.95 -28.08
CA ILE A 169 -9.47 0.26 -28.77
C ILE A 169 -8.53 0.74 -29.87
N ALA A 170 -7.22 0.61 -29.69
CA ALA A 170 -6.21 1.27 -30.50
C ALA A 170 -5.03 0.35 -30.89
N GLU A 171 -5.20 -0.97 -30.88
CA GLU A 171 -4.22 -1.90 -31.46
C GLU A 171 -3.93 -1.51 -32.92
N ASP A 172 -2.64 -1.46 -33.26
CA ASP A 172 -2.08 -1.01 -34.54
C ASP A 172 -2.41 0.44 -34.96
N LYS A 173 -3.08 1.21 -34.11
CA LYS A 173 -3.47 2.61 -34.37
C LYS A 173 -2.64 3.61 -33.57
N GLU A 174 -2.66 4.85 -34.04
CA GLU A 174 -2.02 5.98 -33.35
C GLU A 174 -2.84 6.41 -32.13
N VAL A 175 -2.16 6.60 -30.99
CA VAL A 175 -2.74 7.16 -29.76
C VAL A 175 -2.01 8.44 -29.44
N VAL A 176 -2.75 9.55 -29.53
CA VAL A 176 -2.20 10.89 -29.31
C VAL A 176 -2.25 11.23 -27.83
N ILE A 177 -1.13 11.65 -27.26
CA ILE A 177 -0.97 11.98 -25.84
C ILE A 177 -0.03 13.19 -25.66
N SER A 178 -0.31 14.01 -24.65
CA SER A 178 0.59 15.09 -24.26
C SER A 178 1.95 14.57 -23.79
N ARG A 179 3.06 15.15 -24.27
CA ARG A 179 4.41 14.86 -23.79
C ARG A 179 4.56 15.05 -22.27
N GLY A 180 3.82 16.00 -21.71
CA GLY A 180 3.80 16.27 -20.27
C GLY A 180 3.07 15.22 -19.43
N GLU A 181 2.43 14.24 -20.07
CA GLU A 181 1.62 13.19 -19.45
C GLU A 181 2.24 11.78 -19.64
N LEU A 182 3.45 11.69 -20.22
CA LEU A 182 4.24 10.46 -20.31
C LEU A 182 4.90 10.13 -18.97
N VAL A 183 4.09 9.64 -18.03
CA VAL A 183 4.48 9.48 -16.63
C VAL A 183 5.12 8.12 -16.33
N GLU A 184 6.04 8.11 -15.37
CA GLU A 184 6.48 6.90 -14.66
C GLU A 184 5.84 6.90 -13.27
N ILE A 185 5.07 5.86 -12.94
CA ILE A 185 4.37 5.72 -11.65
C ILE A 185 4.96 4.54 -10.87
N GLY A 186 5.41 4.80 -9.65
CA GLY A 186 6.12 3.80 -8.86
C GLY A 186 7.55 3.62 -9.38
N GLY A 187 7.97 2.39 -9.66
CA GLY A 187 9.31 2.09 -10.17
C GLY A 187 9.37 1.17 -11.39
N SER A 188 8.22 0.82 -11.98
CA SER A 188 8.17 -0.10 -13.14
C SER A 188 7.00 0.14 -14.10
N PHE A 189 6.05 1.04 -13.78
CA PHE A 189 4.99 1.39 -14.70
C PHE A 189 5.34 2.68 -15.43
N ARG A 190 5.50 2.58 -16.75
CA ARG A 190 5.75 3.69 -17.65
C ARG A 190 4.70 3.70 -18.74
N VAL A 191 3.99 4.82 -18.89
CA VAL A 191 2.94 4.95 -19.91
C VAL A 191 3.45 4.59 -21.31
N PRO A 192 4.63 5.06 -21.77
CA PRO A 192 5.16 4.67 -23.09
C PRO A 192 5.34 3.16 -23.27
N GLU A 193 5.90 2.46 -22.27
CA GLU A 193 6.16 1.02 -22.34
C GLU A 193 4.83 0.23 -22.35
N VAL A 194 3.84 0.70 -21.60
CA VAL A 194 2.49 0.10 -21.58
C VAL A 194 1.77 0.28 -22.90
N MET A 195 1.89 1.47 -23.51
CA MET A 195 1.34 1.73 -24.84
C MET A 195 1.96 0.81 -25.89
N GLU A 196 3.28 0.67 -25.89
CA GLU A 196 3.99 -0.23 -26.80
C GLU A 196 3.54 -1.70 -26.61
N GLN A 197 3.45 -2.18 -25.38
CA GLN A 197 3.00 -3.55 -25.09
C GLN A 197 1.54 -3.80 -25.43
N SER A 198 0.71 -2.74 -25.49
CA SER A 198 -0.69 -2.85 -25.90
C SER A 198 -0.89 -2.94 -27.42
N GLY A 199 0.17 -2.75 -28.22
CA GLY A 199 0.08 -2.67 -29.68
C GLY A 199 -0.31 -1.29 -30.21
N ALA A 200 -0.55 -0.31 -29.34
CA ALA A 200 -0.82 1.07 -29.74
C ALA A 200 0.47 1.81 -30.16
N LYS A 201 0.36 2.67 -31.16
CA LYS A 201 1.45 3.53 -31.63
C LYS A 201 1.41 4.87 -30.91
N LEU A 202 2.40 5.14 -30.07
CA LEU A 202 2.53 6.39 -29.33
C LEU A 202 2.76 7.59 -30.28
N VAL A 203 1.90 8.59 -30.21
CA VAL A 203 2.08 9.89 -30.86
C VAL A 203 2.09 10.99 -29.79
N GLU A 204 3.28 11.46 -29.43
CA GLU A 204 3.42 12.52 -28.42
C GLU A 204 3.30 13.92 -29.00
N VAL A 205 2.54 14.80 -28.33
CA VAL A 205 2.29 16.18 -28.77
C VAL A 205 2.64 17.22 -27.72
N GLY A 206 2.80 18.47 -28.16
CA GLY A 206 3.11 19.60 -27.30
C GLY A 206 4.50 19.52 -26.66
N SER A 207 4.63 20.19 -25.52
CA SER A 207 5.86 20.23 -24.70
C SER A 207 5.59 19.72 -23.29
N THR A 208 6.65 19.45 -22.53
CA THR A 208 6.54 18.92 -21.16
C THR A 208 5.65 19.77 -20.26
N ASN A 209 5.78 21.09 -20.32
CA ASN A 209 5.07 22.02 -19.45
C ASN A 209 3.82 22.63 -20.09
N LYS A 210 3.74 22.71 -21.42
CA LYS A 210 2.63 23.34 -22.16
C LYS A 210 2.16 22.47 -23.30
N VAL A 211 0.88 22.15 -23.29
CA VAL A 211 0.15 21.53 -24.40
C VAL A 211 -1.13 22.33 -24.64
N TYR A 212 -1.50 22.46 -25.91
CA TYR A 212 -2.71 23.15 -26.36
C TYR A 212 -3.53 22.23 -27.26
N LEU A 213 -4.83 22.51 -27.40
CA LEU A 213 -5.72 21.71 -28.25
C LEU A 213 -5.19 21.56 -29.69
N LYS A 214 -4.61 22.64 -30.25
CA LYS A 214 -4.01 22.64 -31.58
C LYS A 214 -2.90 21.58 -31.75
N ASP A 215 -2.22 21.20 -30.67
CA ASP A 215 -1.13 20.23 -30.73
C ASP A 215 -1.69 18.82 -30.95
N TYR A 216 -2.83 18.49 -30.32
CA TYR A 216 -3.58 17.26 -30.61
C TYR A 216 -4.11 17.27 -32.04
N LEU A 217 -4.73 18.37 -32.46
CA LEU A 217 -5.32 18.53 -33.78
C LEU A 217 -4.32 18.32 -34.93
N ASN A 218 -3.14 18.90 -34.82
CA ASN A 218 -2.11 18.79 -35.85
C ASN A 218 -1.53 17.38 -35.98
N ALA A 219 -1.73 16.52 -34.97
CA ALA A 219 -1.26 15.14 -34.95
C ALA A 219 -2.29 14.14 -35.48
N VAL A 220 -3.54 14.57 -35.74
CA VAL A 220 -4.59 13.67 -36.25
C VAL A 220 -4.26 13.22 -37.67
N THR A 221 -4.32 11.91 -37.87
CA THR A 221 -4.19 11.24 -39.17
C THR A 221 -5.35 10.26 -39.37
N GLU A 222 -5.41 9.60 -40.53
CA GLU A 222 -6.36 8.50 -40.78
C GLU A 222 -6.11 7.28 -39.86
N GLU A 223 -4.90 7.15 -39.30
CA GLU A 223 -4.49 6.06 -38.42
C GLU A 223 -4.77 6.36 -36.93
N THR A 224 -5.26 7.56 -36.60
CA THR A 224 -5.57 7.95 -35.22
C THR A 224 -6.73 7.13 -34.66
N GLY A 225 -6.42 6.33 -33.62
CA GLY A 225 -7.37 5.43 -32.97
C GLY A 225 -7.98 5.98 -31.68
N ALA A 226 -7.25 6.82 -30.94
CA ALA A 226 -7.73 7.44 -29.71
C ALA A 226 -6.90 8.66 -29.31
N PHE A 227 -7.49 9.52 -28.47
CA PHE A 227 -6.73 10.43 -27.62
C PHE A 227 -6.61 9.84 -26.21
N LEU A 228 -5.41 9.93 -25.64
CA LEU A 228 -5.14 9.50 -24.28
C LEU A 228 -4.73 10.70 -23.44
N LYS A 229 -5.48 10.91 -22.35
CA LYS A 229 -5.16 11.87 -21.30
C LYS A 229 -4.70 11.09 -20.06
N VAL A 230 -3.58 11.48 -19.46
CA VAL A 230 -3.10 10.83 -18.22
C VAL A 230 -2.95 11.87 -17.12
N HIS A 231 -3.58 11.61 -15.97
CA HIS A 231 -3.46 12.47 -14.82
C HIS A 231 -2.08 12.37 -14.19
N THR A 232 -1.45 13.52 -13.90
CA THR A 232 -0.10 13.60 -13.33
C THR A 232 -0.11 13.30 -11.82
N SER A 233 -0.58 12.13 -11.44
CA SER A 233 -1.02 11.83 -10.08
C SER A 233 0.14 11.73 -9.05
N ASN A 234 1.39 11.55 -9.49
CA ASN A 234 2.57 11.40 -8.64
C ASN A 234 3.61 12.53 -8.73
N TYR A 235 3.41 13.55 -9.58
CA TYR A 235 4.22 14.77 -9.59
C TYR A 235 3.38 15.99 -10.01
N ARG A 236 3.93 17.20 -9.85
CA ARG A 236 3.34 18.42 -10.42
C ARG A 236 4.40 19.25 -11.12
N ILE A 237 4.05 19.81 -12.27
CA ILE A 237 4.85 20.84 -12.93
C ILE A 237 4.37 22.20 -12.41
N LYS A 238 5.30 23.01 -11.88
CA LYS A 238 5.03 24.38 -11.39
C LYS A 238 5.69 25.40 -12.32
N GLY A 239 5.12 26.60 -12.40
CA GLY A 239 5.63 27.69 -13.24
C GLY A 239 4.74 27.95 -14.45
N PHE A 240 5.33 28.16 -15.63
CA PHE A 240 4.60 28.39 -16.87
C PHE A 240 4.05 27.09 -17.45
N THR A 241 2.85 26.70 -17.04
CA THR A 241 2.19 25.48 -17.50
C THR A 241 0.93 25.77 -18.30
N ALA A 242 0.54 24.83 -19.17
CA ALA A 242 -0.75 24.82 -19.87
C ALA A 242 -1.16 23.36 -20.16
N THR A 243 -2.42 23.04 -19.91
CA THR A 243 -3.03 21.71 -20.15
C THR A 243 -4.33 21.91 -20.92
N VAL A 244 -4.72 20.91 -21.70
CA VAL A 244 -6.03 20.90 -22.38
C VAL A 244 -7.09 20.42 -21.42
N ASP A 245 -8.20 21.16 -21.37
CA ASP A 245 -9.40 20.80 -20.61
C ASP A 245 -10.05 19.53 -21.18
N ALA A 246 -10.66 18.72 -20.32
CA ALA A 246 -11.26 17.45 -20.73
C ALA A 246 -12.45 17.65 -21.68
N GLU A 247 -13.34 18.60 -21.41
CA GLU A 247 -14.51 18.88 -22.26
C GLU A 247 -14.06 19.43 -23.62
N GLU A 248 -13.06 20.31 -23.64
CA GLU A 248 -12.50 20.85 -24.88
C GLU A 248 -11.92 19.74 -25.76
N LEU A 249 -11.15 18.82 -25.16
CA LEU A 249 -10.55 17.68 -25.88
C LEU A 249 -11.61 16.73 -26.43
N VAL A 250 -12.63 16.40 -25.62
CA VAL A 250 -13.74 15.52 -26.00
C VAL A 250 -14.55 16.11 -27.16
N ASN A 251 -14.92 17.39 -27.07
CA ASN A 251 -15.71 18.06 -28.09
C ASN A 251 -15.02 18.05 -29.46
N ASP A 252 -13.69 18.19 -29.50
CA ASP A 252 -12.94 18.09 -30.75
C ASP A 252 -12.84 16.65 -31.25
N ALA A 253 -12.45 15.72 -30.37
CA ALA A 253 -12.28 14.32 -30.71
C ALA A 253 -13.56 13.70 -31.30
N HIS A 254 -14.73 14.02 -30.71
CA HIS A 254 -16.02 13.52 -31.18
C HIS A 254 -16.44 14.09 -32.54
N GLN A 255 -16.03 15.32 -32.90
CA GLN A 255 -16.24 15.84 -34.27
C GLN A 255 -15.47 15.06 -35.34
N ARG A 256 -14.51 14.22 -34.92
CA ARG A 256 -13.63 13.41 -35.77
C ARG A 256 -13.83 11.91 -35.58
N ASP A 257 -14.86 11.52 -34.82
CA ASP A 257 -15.13 10.13 -34.46
C ASP A 257 -13.97 9.42 -33.71
N ILE A 258 -13.14 10.19 -32.98
CA ILE A 258 -12.02 9.69 -32.18
C ILE A 258 -12.47 9.54 -30.71
N PRO A 259 -12.31 8.36 -30.08
CA PRO A 259 -12.59 8.18 -28.65
C PRO A 259 -11.52 8.86 -27.78
N VAL A 260 -11.96 9.40 -26.63
CA VAL A 260 -11.06 9.91 -25.59
C VAL A 260 -10.99 8.95 -24.40
N ILE A 261 -9.78 8.55 -24.07
CA ILE A 261 -9.46 7.71 -22.91
C ILE A 261 -8.76 8.57 -21.87
N GLU A 262 -9.15 8.45 -20.61
CA GLU A 262 -8.45 9.08 -19.49
C GLU A 262 -7.96 8.04 -18.48
N ASP A 263 -6.65 8.03 -18.23
CA ASP A 263 -6.10 7.38 -17.04
C ASP A 263 -6.07 8.38 -15.87
N LEU A 264 -7.12 8.36 -15.07
CA LEU A 264 -7.23 9.19 -13.87
C LEU A 264 -6.29 8.69 -12.78
N GLY A 265 -6.10 7.37 -12.70
CA GLY A 265 -5.17 6.69 -11.81
C GLY A 265 -5.52 6.72 -10.33
N SER A 266 -5.95 7.85 -9.76
CA SER A 266 -6.11 8.14 -8.33
C SER A 266 -7.29 7.42 -7.67
N GLY A 267 -8.36 7.20 -8.44
CA GLY A 267 -9.58 6.55 -7.99
C GLY A 267 -10.44 7.39 -7.05
N ILE A 268 -10.34 8.72 -7.11
CA ILE A 268 -11.18 9.61 -6.31
C ILE A 268 -12.62 9.64 -6.84
N ILE A 269 -13.56 9.20 -6.00
CA ILE A 269 -14.99 9.16 -6.35
C ILE A 269 -15.72 10.45 -5.90
N PHE A 270 -15.22 11.12 -4.86
CA PHE A 270 -15.85 12.29 -4.27
C PHE A 270 -14.82 13.38 -3.98
N ASP A 271 -15.25 14.63 -4.09
CA ASP A 271 -14.44 15.79 -3.77
C ASP A 271 -14.11 15.84 -2.27
N LEU A 272 -12.82 16.02 -1.95
CA LEU A 272 -12.28 16.11 -0.60
C LEU A 272 -11.88 17.54 -0.21
N GLN A 273 -12.17 18.54 -1.04
CA GLN A 273 -11.86 19.95 -0.74
C GLN A 273 -12.57 20.46 0.52
N SER A 274 -13.77 19.96 0.81
CA SER A 274 -14.51 20.24 2.05
C SER A 274 -13.76 19.80 3.32
N TYR A 275 -12.82 18.86 3.21
CA TYR A 275 -11.93 18.42 4.28
C TYR A 275 -10.57 19.13 4.27
N GLY A 276 -10.40 20.15 3.43
CA GLY A 276 -9.18 20.96 3.35
C GLY A 276 -8.09 20.36 2.45
N LEU A 277 -8.42 19.37 1.62
CA LEU A 277 -7.50 18.89 0.57
C LEU A 277 -7.58 19.78 -0.69
N PRO A 278 -6.52 19.81 -1.53
CA PRO A 278 -6.61 20.47 -2.84
C PRO A 278 -7.63 19.80 -3.77
N TYR A 279 -8.00 20.50 -4.83
CA TYR A 279 -8.78 19.92 -5.92
C TYR A 279 -8.05 18.74 -6.57
N GLU A 280 -8.80 17.70 -6.88
CA GLU A 280 -8.42 16.53 -7.66
C GLU A 280 -9.61 16.11 -8.51
N PRO A 281 -9.41 15.86 -9.82
CA PRO A 281 -10.50 15.46 -10.71
C PRO A 281 -11.14 14.15 -10.26
N THR A 282 -12.46 14.15 -10.09
CA THR A 282 -13.20 12.94 -9.73
C THR A 282 -13.55 12.10 -10.96
N VAL A 283 -13.72 10.79 -10.75
CA VAL A 283 -14.19 9.88 -11.82
C VAL A 283 -15.49 10.38 -12.44
N LYS A 284 -16.39 10.96 -11.62
CA LYS A 284 -17.65 11.49 -12.10
C LYS A 284 -17.46 12.74 -12.97
N GLU A 285 -16.59 13.66 -12.58
CA GLU A 285 -16.27 14.84 -13.39
C GLU A 285 -15.73 14.46 -14.77
N SER A 286 -14.83 13.47 -14.84
CA SER A 286 -14.32 12.94 -16.11
C SER A 286 -15.43 12.37 -17.00
N ILE A 287 -16.37 11.61 -16.42
CA ILE A 287 -17.50 11.04 -17.16
C ILE A 287 -18.48 12.14 -17.61
N ASP A 288 -18.77 13.11 -16.76
CA ASP A 288 -19.66 14.23 -17.07
C ASP A 288 -19.05 15.13 -18.17
N ALA A 289 -17.71 15.24 -18.23
CA ALA A 289 -16.97 15.92 -19.30
C ALA A 289 -17.04 15.19 -20.66
N GLY A 290 -17.60 13.99 -20.70
CA GLY A 290 -17.84 13.21 -21.92
C GLY A 290 -16.72 12.26 -22.33
N ILE A 291 -15.73 12.02 -21.45
CA ILE A 291 -14.68 11.02 -21.67
C ILE A 291 -15.30 9.64 -21.93
N ASP A 292 -14.81 8.95 -22.94
CA ASP A 292 -15.41 7.69 -23.41
C ASP A 292 -15.06 6.50 -22.51
N LEU A 293 -13.85 6.48 -21.95
CA LEU A 293 -13.34 5.49 -21.01
C LEU A 293 -12.43 6.15 -19.98
N VAL A 294 -12.69 5.90 -18.69
CA VAL A 294 -11.87 6.35 -17.56
C VAL A 294 -11.32 5.14 -16.81
N THR A 295 -10.02 5.11 -16.55
CA THR A 295 -9.35 4.07 -15.74
C THR A 295 -8.83 4.61 -14.42
N PHE A 296 -8.96 3.83 -13.35
CA PHE A 296 -8.40 4.20 -12.05
C PHE A 296 -8.11 3.01 -11.13
N SER A 297 -7.29 3.25 -10.09
CA SER A 297 -6.91 2.25 -9.09
C SER A 297 -7.94 2.12 -7.97
N GLY A 298 -8.20 0.88 -7.50
CA GLY A 298 -9.07 0.61 -6.36
C GLY A 298 -8.42 0.78 -4.97
N ASP A 299 -7.09 0.72 -4.88
CA ASP A 299 -6.32 0.72 -3.63
C ASP A 299 -5.61 2.05 -3.35
N LYS A 300 -6.04 3.13 -4.01
CA LYS A 300 -5.57 4.49 -3.73
C LYS A 300 -6.64 5.27 -2.97
N LEU A 301 -7.21 6.34 -3.54
CA LEU A 301 -8.18 7.19 -2.85
C LEU A 301 -9.55 6.53 -2.68
N LEU A 302 -9.84 5.46 -3.43
CA LEU A 302 -11.02 4.62 -3.21
C LEU A 302 -10.94 3.84 -1.87
N GLY A 303 -9.75 3.64 -1.30
CA GLY A 303 -9.59 2.92 -0.04
C GLY A 303 -10.08 1.45 -0.07
N GLY A 304 -10.02 0.82 -1.24
CA GLY A 304 -10.39 -0.57 -1.47
C GLY A 304 -9.19 -1.49 -1.69
N PRO A 305 -9.42 -2.72 -2.19
CA PRO A 305 -8.35 -3.63 -2.58
C PRO A 305 -7.70 -3.20 -3.89
N GLN A 306 -6.56 -3.80 -4.24
CA GLN A 306 -5.94 -3.58 -5.54
C GLN A 306 -6.92 -3.99 -6.64
N ALA A 307 -7.26 -3.05 -7.52
CA ALA A 307 -8.11 -3.28 -8.68
C ALA A 307 -7.81 -2.23 -9.75
N GLY A 308 -8.03 -2.57 -11.01
CA GLY A 308 -8.15 -1.62 -12.11
C GLY A 308 -9.62 -1.49 -12.48
N ILE A 309 -10.19 -0.32 -12.27
CA ILE A 309 -11.61 -0.07 -12.56
C ILE A 309 -11.68 0.75 -13.83
N ILE A 310 -12.49 0.28 -14.78
CA ILE A 310 -12.72 0.91 -16.07
C ILE A 310 -14.19 1.28 -16.13
N VAL A 311 -14.50 2.55 -16.39
CA VAL A 311 -15.88 3.03 -16.52
C VAL A 311 -16.02 3.86 -17.79
N GLY A 312 -17.19 3.86 -18.41
CA GLY A 312 -17.41 4.68 -19.60
C GLY A 312 -18.60 4.24 -20.44
N LYS A 313 -18.49 4.46 -21.74
CA LYS A 313 -19.54 4.13 -22.72
C LYS A 313 -19.70 2.62 -22.89
N LYS A 314 -20.96 2.17 -22.96
CA LYS A 314 -21.30 0.74 -23.06
C LYS A 314 -20.63 0.07 -24.26
N LYS A 315 -20.64 0.73 -25.42
CA LYS A 315 -20.03 0.23 -26.67
C LYS A 315 -18.54 -0.11 -26.54
N TYR A 316 -17.80 0.61 -25.69
CA TYR A 316 -16.38 0.36 -25.51
C TYR A 316 -16.12 -0.68 -24.42
N ILE A 317 -16.86 -0.63 -23.31
CA ILE A 317 -16.77 -1.67 -22.27
C ILE A 317 -17.08 -3.06 -22.84
N GLU A 318 -18.10 -3.19 -23.70
CA GLU A 318 -18.42 -4.45 -24.37
C GLU A 318 -17.22 -4.97 -25.20
N LYS A 319 -16.49 -4.10 -25.91
CA LYS A 319 -15.26 -4.51 -26.61
C LYS A 319 -14.21 -5.08 -25.65
N LEU A 320 -14.04 -4.47 -24.48
CA LEU A 320 -13.10 -4.95 -23.46
C LEU A 320 -13.51 -6.32 -22.90
N GLU A 321 -14.82 -6.53 -22.70
CA GLU A 321 -15.38 -7.78 -22.18
C GLU A 321 -15.12 -8.99 -23.10
N TYR A 322 -15.13 -8.78 -24.41
CA TYR A 322 -14.83 -9.83 -25.39
C TYR A 322 -13.34 -9.95 -25.74
N HIS A 323 -12.49 -9.04 -25.25
CA HIS A 323 -11.07 -9.05 -25.58
C HIS A 323 -10.33 -10.21 -24.89
N PRO A 324 -9.52 -11.02 -25.60
CA PRO A 324 -8.85 -12.19 -25.01
C PRO A 324 -7.96 -11.89 -23.80
N LEU A 325 -7.30 -10.72 -23.78
CA LEU A 325 -6.47 -10.30 -22.64
C LEU A 325 -7.25 -10.18 -21.33
N LEU A 326 -8.55 -9.89 -21.37
CA LEU A 326 -9.36 -9.80 -20.15
C LEU A 326 -9.25 -11.09 -19.33
N ARG A 327 -9.17 -12.26 -19.98
CA ARG A 327 -9.07 -13.53 -19.25
C ARG A 327 -7.78 -13.66 -18.44
N ALA A 328 -6.68 -13.08 -18.91
CA ALA A 328 -5.40 -13.04 -18.22
C ALA A 328 -5.36 -11.96 -17.13
N LEU A 329 -6.03 -10.83 -17.37
CA LEU A 329 -6.09 -9.68 -16.47
C LEU A 329 -7.26 -9.74 -15.47
N ARG A 330 -8.00 -10.84 -15.50
CA ARG A 330 -9.22 -11.05 -14.71
C ARG A 330 -8.91 -11.01 -13.21
N VAL A 331 -9.65 -10.19 -12.50
CA VAL A 331 -9.58 -10.07 -11.04
C VAL A 331 -10.05 -11.35 -10.33
N ASP A 332 -9.47 -11.63 -9.16
CA ASP A 332 -9.79 -12.78 -8.33
C ASP A 332 -11.03 -12.54 -7.44
N LYS A 333 -11.48 -13.58 -6.72
CA LYS A 333 -12.69 -13.53 -5.90
C LYS A 333 -12.54 -12.69 -4.62
N PHE A 334 -11.35 -12.62 -4.04
CA PHE A 334 -11.07 -11.88 -2.82
C PHE A 334 -11.15 -10.39 -3.10
N THR A 335 -10.50 -9.95 -4.17
CA THR A 335 -10.55 -8.57 -4.62
C THR A 335 -11.98 -8.13 -4.95
N LEU A 336 -12.78 -8.94 -5.66
CA LEU A 336 -14.18 -8.60 -5.93
C LEU A 336 -15.02 -8.50 -4.65
N ALA A 337 -14.86 -9.42 -3.70
CA ALA A 337 -15.60 -9.40 -2.45
C ALA A 337 -15.26 -8.16 -1.60
N ALA A 338 -13.97 -7.84 -1.47
CA ALA A 338 -13.51 -6.62 -0.80
C ALA A 338 -14.01 -5.36 -1.52
N LEU A 339 -13.89 -5.32 -2.84
CA LEU A 339 -14.30 -4.16 -3.64
C LEU A 339 -15.82 -3.92 -3.53
N GLU A 340 -16.64 -4.97 -3.60
CA GLU A 340 -18.09 -4.85 -3.42
C GLU A 340 -18.46 -4.26 -2.06
N ALA A 341 -17.81 -4.75 -0.99
CA ALA A 341 -18.03 -4.25 0.36
C ALA A 341 -17.58 -2.78 0.50
N THR A 342 -16.41 -2.42 -0.03
CA THR A 342 -15.93 -1.03 -0.06
C THR A 342 -16.89 -0.11 -0.82
N LEU A 343 -17.32 -0.50 -2.03
CA LEU A 343 -18.23 0.29 -2.86
C LEU A 343 -19.62 0.46 -2.21
N LYS A 344 -20.08 -0.50 -1.40
CA LYS A 344 -21.33 -0.37 -0.65
C LYS A 344 -21.28 0.74 0.39
N LEU A 345 -20.12 0.97 1.03
CA LEU A 345 -19.95 2.07 1.99
C LEU A 345 -20.14 3.43 1.31
N TYR A 346 -19.69 3.58 0.06
CA TYR A 346 -19.85 4.81 -0.73
C TYR A 346 -21.30 5.16 -1.10
N ARG A 347 -22.29 4.30 -0.80
CA ARG A 347 -23.71 4.68 -0.92
C ARG A 347 -24.10 5.78 0.06
N ASN A 348 -23.37 5.90 1.18
CA ASN A 348 -23.44 7.01 2.11
C ASN A 348 -22.02 7.53 2.33
N PHE A 349 -21.74 8.72 1.82
CA PHE A 349 -20.39 9.25 1.86
C PHE A 349 -19.86 9.48 3.29
N ASP A 350 -20.71 9.91 4.23
CA ASP A 350 -20.32 10.07 5.63
C ASP A 350 -19.92 8.73 6.26
N GLU A 351 -20.62 7.65 5.88
CA GLU A 351 -20.28 6.29 6.30
C GLU A 351 -18.96 5.82 5.68
N ALA A 352 -18.72 6.11 4.40
CA ALA A 352 -17.45 5.81 3.74
C ALA A 352 -16.28 6.52 4.43
N VAL A 353 -16.43 7.81 4.74
CA VAL A 353 -15.40 8.61 5.43
C VAL A 353 -15.08 8.03 6.82
N ASP A 354 -16.07 7.59 7.58
CA ASP A 354 -15.84 7.04 8.92
C ASP A 354 -15.27 5.62 8.89
N LYS A 355 -15.73 4.76 7.98
CA LYS A 355 -15.44 3.31 7.98
C LYS A 355 -14.28 2.89 7.08
N ILE A 356 -13.96 3.63 6.02
CA ILE A 356 -12.82 3.33 5.17
C ILE A 356 -11.56 3.93 5.81
N PRO A 357 -10.59 3.13 6.30
CA PRO A 357 -9.50 3.67 7.11
C PRO A 357 -8.66 4.71 6.38
N THR A 358 -8.39 4.50 5.08
CA THR A 358 -7.69 5.49 4.24
C THR A 358 -8.40 6.84 4.22
N LEU A 359 -9.73 6.86 3.99
CA LEU A 359 -10.49 8.11 3.98
C LEU A 359 -10.53 8.75 5.36
N LYS A 360 -10.73 7.95 6.41
CA LYS A 360 -10.74 8.42 7.80
C LYS A 360 -9.43 9.12 8.16
N MET A 361 -8.29 8.51 7.82
CA MET A 361 -6.96 9.09 8.01
C MET A 361 -6.81 10.39 7.22
N LEU A 362 -7.31 10.50 5.98
CA LEU A 362 -7.19 11.73 5.19
C LEU A 362 -8.02 12.90 5.73
N THR A 363 -9.23 12.60 6.21
CA THR A 363 -10.26 13.59 6.54
C THR A 363 -10.34 13.95 8.02
N GLU A 364 -9.71 13.17 8.90
CA GLU A 364 -9.73 13.48 10.34
C GLU A 364 -8.99 14.78 10.68
N THR A 365 -9.47 15.45 11.73
CA THR A 365 -8.84 16.66 12.25
C THR A 365 -7.55 16.35 13.01
N ASP A 366 -6.59 17.26 12.92
CA ASP A 366 -5.33 17.20 13.68
C ASP A 366 -5.55 17.12 15.19
N LEU A 367 -6.66 17.66 15.72
CA LEU A 367 -7.03 17.51 17.13
C LEU A 367 -7.33 16.07 17.55
N LYS A 368 -7.91 15.23 16.66
CA LYS A 368 -8.08 13.79 16.95
C LYS A 368 -6.71 13.09 16.96
N VAL A 369 -5.84 13.45 16.02
CA VAL A 369 -4.46 12.95 15.97
C VAL A 369 -3.68 13.31 17.24
N LYS A 370 -3.82 14.55 17.74
CA LYS A 370 -3.23 15.00 19.00
C LYS A 370 -3.64 14.14 20.18
N LYS A 371 -4.92 13.81 20.30
CA LYS A 371 -5.43 12.94 21.38
C LYS A 371 -4.81 11.55 21.33
N ARG A 372 -4.61 10.98 20.13
CA ARG A 372 -3.87 9.72 19.95
C ARG A 372 -2.41 9.83 20.40
N ALA A 373 -1.74 10.94 20.08
CA ALA A 373 -0.36 11.17 20.52
C ALA A 373 -0.25 11.30 22.05
N GLU A 374 -1.19 12.02 22.69
CA GLU A 374 -1.28 12.13 24.15
C GLU A 374 -1.54 10.78 24.81
N LYS A 375 -2.43 9.96 24.23
CA LYS A 375 -2.71 8.60 24.69
C LYS A 375 -1.48 7.70 24.57
N LEU A 376 -0.80 7.71 23.42
CA LEU A 376 0.46 6.97 23.23
C LEU A 376 1.51 7.37 24.27
N LEU A 377 1.74 8.68 24.45
CA LEU A 377 2.71 9.20 25.43
C LEU A 377 2.38 8.75 26.86
N SER A 378 1.10 8.58 27.21
CA SER A 378 0.69 8.12 28.53
C SER A 378 1.03 6.65 28.82
N TYR A 379 1.27 5.85 27.78
CA TYR A 379 1.65 4.44 27.88
C TYR A 379 3.15 4.18 27.73
N ILE A 380 3.95 5.20 27.40
CA ILE A 380 5.40 5.04 27.26
C ILE A 380 6.10 5.21 28.61
N ASP A 381 6.99 4.28 28.92
CA ASP A 381 7.83 4.28 30.13
C ASP A 381 8.78 5.48 30.10
N LYS A 382 8.53 6.47 30.95
CA LYS A 382 9.36 7.70 31.01
C LYS A 382 10.70 7.41 31.68
N ASN A 383 11.77 7.91 31.08
CA ASN A 383 13.12 7.82 31.61
C ASN A 383 13.94 9.04 31.16
N ASP A 384 14.78 9.59 32.03
CA ASP A 384 15.61 10.77 31.76
C ASP A 384 16.62 10.58 30.61
N LYS A 385 16.87 9.35 30.19
CA LYS A 385 17.71 8.99 29.03
C LYS A 385 17.02 9.25 27.67
N PHE A 386 15.71 9.45 27.66
CA PHE A 386 14.90 9.68 26.47
C PHE A 386 14.05 10.94 26.62
N ILE A 387 14.14 11.84 25.65
CA ILE A 387 13.31 13.04 25.58
C ILE A 387 12.13 12.73 24.66
N LEU A 388 10.91 12.84 25.21
CA LEU A 388 9.65 12.52 24.54
C LEU A 388 8.79 13.77 24.43
N GLU A 389 8.50 14.23 23.22
CA GLU A 389 7.74 15.47 22.99
C GLU A 389 6.63 15.27 21.95
N ILE A 390 5.47 15.88 22.20
CA ILE A 390 4.40 15.95 21.20
C ILE A 390 4.54 17.26 20.43
N GLU A 391 4.72 17.15 19.11
CA GLU A 391 4.96 18.28 18.23
C GLU A 391 3.92 18.32 17.09
N LYS A 392 3.69 19.52 16.56
CA LYS A 392 2.96 19.69 15.30
C LYS A 392 3.92 19.39 14.14
N ASP A 393 3.47 18.62 13.16
CA ASP A 393 4.21 18.38 11.91
C ASP A 393 3.22 18.26 10.74
N THR A 394 3.72 17.88 9.57
CA THR A 394 2.90 17.53 8.41
C THR A 394 3.10 16.08 7.97
N ALA A 395 1.97 15.43 7.71
CA ALA A 395 1.83 14.11 7.11
C ALA A 395 1.68 14.24 5.60
N ARG A 396 1.76 13.12 4.87
CA ARG A 396 1.63 13.06 3.41
C ARG A 396 0.57 12.07 2.99
N ILE A 397 -0.03 12.31 1.83
CA ILE A 397 -1.02 11.39 1.27
C ILE A 397 -0.34 10.14 0.68
N GLY A 398 0.71 10.32 -0.13
CA GLY A 398 1.37 9.19 -0.82
C GLY A 398 0.58 8.65 -2.01
N GLY A 399 0.96 7.48 -2.52
CA GLY A 399 0.14 6.67 -3.44
C GLY A 399 -0.04 7.16 -4.88
N GLY A 400 0.50 8.32 -5.24
CA GLY A 400 0.32 8.89 -6.58
C GLY A 400 -1.14 9.29 -6.83
N SER A 401 -1.67 10.18 -5.98
CA SER A 401 -2.93 10.90 -6.20
C SER A 401 -2.79 12.40 -5.87
N TYR A 402 -2.12 12.73 -4.76
CA TYR A 402 -1.89 14.12 -4.32
C TYR A 402 -0.39 14.40 -4.16
N PRO A 403 0.33 14.70 -5.26
CA PRO A 403 1.75 14.98 -5.19
C PRO A 403 1.98 16.26 -4.40
N LEU A 404 2.84 16.19 -3.38
CA LEU A 404 3.26 17.33 -2.56
C LEU A 404 2.20 17.87 -1.57
N THR A 405 1.03 17.25 -1.45
CA THR A 405 0.02 17.69 -0.47
C THR A 405 0.43 17.26 0.93
N GLU A 406 0.45 18.25 1.82
CA GLU A 406 0.74 18.08 3.24
C GLU A 406 -0.56 18.16 4.04
N ILE A 407 -0.73 17.25 5.00
CA ILE A 407 -1.87 17.24 5.93
C ILE A 407 -1.35 17.53 7.33
N LYS A 408 -2.05 18.38 8.08
CA LYS A 408 -1.70 18.67 9.47
C LYS A 408 -1.77 17.40 10.32
N THR A 409 -0.76 17.18 11.14
CA THR A 409 -0.67 16.03 12.06
C THR A 409 -0.02 16.42 13.39
N TYR A 410 -0.08 15.50 14.34
CA TYR A 410 0.71 15.53 15.55
C TYR A 410 1.58 14.28 15.61
N VAL A 411 2.82 14.49 16.03
CA VAL A 411 3.83 13.45 16.13
C VAL A 411 4.32 13.31 17.56
N LEU A 412 4.75 12.12 17.93
CA LEU A 412 5.57 11.90 19.10
C LEU A 412 7.04 11.82 18.64
N THR A 413 7.88 12.72 19.14
CA THR A 413 9.32 12.69 18.89
C THR A 413 10.04 11.97 20.02
N ILE A 414 11.04 11.17 19.67
CA ILE A 414 11.90 10.45 20.61
C ILE A 414 13.36 10.80 20.30
N GLU A 415 14.04 11.38 21.28
CA GLU A 415 15.47 11.69 21.24
C GLU A 415 16.20 10.94 22.35
N SER A 416 17.39 10.42 22.06
CA SER A 416 18.22 9.71 23.04
C SER A 416 19.66 10.18 22.96
N LYS A 417 20.32 10.25 24.13
CA LYS A 417 21.78 10.43 24.21
C LYS A 417 22.55 9.11 24.15
N LEU A 418 21.86 7.97 24.25
CA LEU A 418 22.48 6.63 24.30
C LEU A 418 22.56 5.98 22.93
N ILE A 419 21.54 6.19 22.10
CA ILE A 419 21.37 5.53 20.81
C ILE A 419 20.98 6.56 19.74
N SER A 420 21.49 6.41 18.51
CA SER A 420 21.06 7.26 17.39
C SER A 420 19.63 6.93 16.96
N SER A 421 18.94 7.90 16.37
CA SER A 421 17.59 7.70 15.85
C SER A 421 17.54 6.68 14.71
N GLU A 422 18.60 6.53 13.92
CA GLU A 422 18.71 5.50 12.88
C GLU A 422 18.74 4.10 13.48
N LYS A 423 19.52 3.91 14.55
CA LYS A 423 19.62 2.61 15.22
C LYS A 423 18.33 2.31 16.01
N MET A 424 17.68 3.32 16.59
CA MET A 424 16.36 3.15 17.20
C MET A 424 15.30 2.78 16.16
N ALA A 425 15.25 3.46 15.01
CA ALA A 425 14.36 3.12 13.90
C ALA A 425 14.63 1.70 13.37
N TYR A 426 15.90 1.29 13.31
CA TYR A 426 16.26 -0.08 12.96
C TYR A 426 15.67 -1.07 13.97
N LYS A 427 15.88 -0.85 15.27
CA LYS A 427 15.34 -1.73 16.31
C LYS A 427 13.81 -1.84 16.26
N LEU A 428 13.13 -0.73 16.05
CA LEU A 428 11.67 -0.70 15.86
C LEU A 428 11.19 -1.48 14.62
N ARG A 429 12.01 -1.68 13.59
CA ARG A 429 11.68 -2.57 12.47
C ARG A 429 11.96 -4.04 12.76
N GLN A 430 12.59 -4.36 13.88
CA GLN A 430 12.97 -5.72 14.28
C GLN A 430 12.14 -6.25 15.45
N THR A 431 11.15 -5.48 15.89
CA THR A 431 10.13 -5.90 16.85
C THR A 431 9.19 -6.95 16.25
N GLU A 432 8.41 -7.62 17.11
CA GLU A 432 7.44 -8.65 16.66
C GLU A 432 6.36 -8.03 15.75
N MET A 433 5.90 -6.83 16.09
CA MET A 433 5.15 -5.96 15.18
C MET A 433 6.08 -4.85 14.66
N PRO A 434 6.63 -4.96 13.43
CA PRO A 434 7.53 -3.95 12.88
C PRO A 434 6.89 -2.57 12.80
N ILE A 435 7.60 -1.55 13.27
CA ILE A 435 7.17 -0.15 13.23
C ILE A 435 8.05 0.62 12.24
N PHE A 436 7.39 1.25 11.27
CA PHE A 436 8.05 2.14 10.30
C PHE A 436 7.79 3.59 10.67
N SER A 437 8.86 4.33 10.96
CA SER A 437 8.83 5.71 11.44
C SER A 437 9.64 6.64 10.52
N ARG A 438 9.60 7.94 10.78
CA ARG A 438 10.46 8.93 10.11
C ARG A 438 11.62 9.35 11.02
N ILE A 439 12.68 9.87 10.42
CA ILE A 439 13.78 10.54 11.14
C ILE A 439 13.90 11.97 10.60
N LYS A 440 13.99 12.95 11.49
CA LYS A 440 14.16 14.37 11.14
C LYS A 440 14.93 15.05 12.27
N ASN A 441 15.95 15.84 11.92
CA ASN A 441 16.78 16.57 12.89
C ASN A 441 17.31 15.68 14.03
N GLN A 442 17.78 14.47 13.71
CA GLN A 442 18.25 13.44 14.65
C GLN A 442 17.20 12.91 15.64
N LYS A 443 15.94 13.36 15.58
CA LYS A 443 14.82 12.79 16.33
C LYS A 443 14.15 11.67 15.53
N LEU A 444 13.77 10.61 16.24
CA LEU A 444 12.81 9.64 15.72
C LEU A 444 11.41 10.24 15.78
N ILE A 445 10.63 10.10 14.71
CA ILE A 445 9.27 10.65 14.60
C ILE A 445 8.28 9.50 14.44
N ILE A 446 7.37 9.38 15.40
CA ILE A 446 6.18 8.54 15.33
C ILE A 446 5.02 9.46 14.92
N ASP A 447 4.56 9.35 13.68
CA ASP A 447 3.45 10.15 13.16
C ASP A 447 2.12 9.46 13.37
N LEU A 448 1.25 10.08 14.18
CA LEU A 448 -0.02 9.47 14.60
C LEU A 448 -1.12 9.61 13.54
N LYS A 449 -0.86 10.24 12.38
CA LYS A 449 -1.85 10.29 11.28
C LYS A 449 -2.20 8.90 10.75
N THR A 450 -1.22 8.00 10.72
CA THR A 450 -1.36 6.65 10.13
C THR A 450 -1.44 5.54 11.16
N VAL A 451 -1.41 5.87 12.46
CA VAL A 451 -1.58 4.91 13.56
C VAL A 451 -3.05 4.86 13.96
N GLN A 452 -3.65 3.67 13.88
CA GLN A 452 -5.05 3.46 14.25
C GLN A 452 -5.24 3.46 15.77
N GLU A 453 -6.44 3.79 16.23
CA GLU A 453 -6.75 3.81 17.68
C GLU A 453 -6.50 2.44 18.35
N SER A 454 -6.80 1.35 17.63
CA SER A 454 -6.58 -0.03 18.06
C SER A 454 -5.11 -0.42 18.14
N GLU A 455 -4.21 0.33 17.51
CA GLU A 455 -2.76 0.03 17.46
C GLU A 455 -1.99 0.71 18.59
N ILE A 456 -2.59 1.65 19.34
CA ILE A 456 -1.88 2.52 20.29
C ILE A 456 -1.21 1.73 21.42
N GLU A 457 -1.91 0.74 22.01
CA GLU A 457 -1.36 -0.06 23.11
C GLU A 457 -0.23 -0.97 22.63
N LEU A 458 -0.40 -1.59 21.45
CA LEU A 458 0.62 -2.42 20.83
C LEU A 458 1.86 -1.59 20.49
N LEU A 459 1.68 -0.42 19.87
CA LEU A 459 2.74 0.52 19.54
C LEU A 459 3.53 0.95 20.80
N ALA A 460 2.84 1.26 21.89
CA ALA A 460 3.48 1.61 23.16
C ALA A 460 4.30 0.44 23.71
N GLY A 461 3.77 -0.78 23.67
CA GLY A 461 4.45 -1.99 24.11
C GLY A 461 5.79 -2.22 23.39
N GLU A 462 5.78 -2.11 22.07
CA GLU A 462 6.97 -2.29 21.22
C GLU A 462 8.00 -1.17 21.41
N ILE A 463 7.54 0.09 21.53
CA ILE A 463 8.43 1.22 21.87
C ILE A 463 9.08 0.98 23.23
N ASN A 464 8.30 0.63 24.26
CA ASN A 464 8.82 0.39 25.61
C ASN A 464 9.82 -0.76 25.64
N GLN A 465 9.61 -1.82 24.87
CA GLN A 465 10.59 -2.89 24.73
C GLN A 465 11.92 -2.35 24.21
N VAL A 466 11.90 -1.62 23.09
CA VAL A 466 13.12 -1.04 22.50
C VAL A 466 13.81 -0.06 23.45
N LEU A 467 13.05 0.78 24.16
CA LEU A 467 13.62 1.72 25.13
C LEU A 467 14.27 1.01 26.31
N ARG A 468 13.64 -0.04 26.85
CA ARG A 468 14.18 -0.83 27.99
C ARG A 468 15.45 -1.59 27.63
N GLU A 469 15.58 -2.08 26.40
CA GLU A 469 16.80 -2.76 25.94
C GLU A 469 18.05 -1.87 25.89
N GLU A 470 17.87 -0.55 25.89
CA GLU A 470 18.97 0.43 25.87
C GLU A 470 19.27 1.02 27.26
N LEU A 471 18.48 0.68 28.28
CA LEU A 471 18.71 1.11 29.66
C LEU A 471 19.80 0.30 30.32
#